data_AF-A0A5C2I7L9-F1
#
_entry.id   AF-A0A5C2I7L9-F1
#
_cell.length_a   1.000
_cell.length_b   1.000
_cell.length_c   1.000
_cell.angle_alpha   90.00
_cell.angle_beta   90.00
_cell.angle_gamma   90.00
#
_symmetry.space_group_name_H-M   'P 1'
#
loop_
_entity.id
_entity.type
_entity.pdbx_description
1 polymer ?
#
loop_
_entity_poly.entity_id
_entity_poly.type
_entity_poly.pdbx_seq_one_letter_code
_entity_poly.pdbx_strand_id
1 'polypeptide(L)'
;SVSTHRQALAALLFFYGKVLCTDLPWLQEIGRPRPSRRLPVVLTPDEVVRILGFLEGEHRLFAQLLYGTGMRISEGLQLRVKDLDFDHGTIIVREGKGSKDRALMLPESLAPSLREQLSRARAWWLKDQAEGRSGVALPDALERKYPRAGHSWPWFWVFAQHTHSTDPRSGVVRRHHMYD
;
A
#
# COMPACT_ATOMS: atom_id res chain seq x y z
N SER A 1 -21.39 -6.80 -13.25
CA SER A 1 -20.55 -7.87 -13.83
C SER A 1 -20.68 -9.14 -12.98
N VAL A 2 -20.05 -10.26 -13.39
CA VAL A 2 -20.00 -11.50 -12.58
C VAL A 2 -19.40 -11.25 -11.19
N SER A 3 -18.36 -10.41 -11.09
CA SER A 3 -17.77 -10.04 -9.79
C SER A 3 -18.74 -9.23 -8.93
N THR A 4 -19.43 -8.23 -9.52
CA THR A 4 -20.44 -7.43 -8.81
C THR A 4 -21.56 -8.30 -8.24
N HIS A 5 -22.10 -9.23 -9.03
CA HIS A 5 -23.16 -10.13 -8.57
C HIS A 5 -22.68 -11.00 -7.40
N ARG A 6 -21.48 -11.59 -7.51
CA ARG A 6 -20.93 -12.43 -6.43
C ARG A 6 -20.67 -11.63 -5.16
N GLN A 7 -20.19 -10.39 -5.28
CA GLN A 7 -19.99 -9.50 -4.14
C GLN A 7 -21.31 -9.15 -3.46
N ALA A 8 -22.35 -8.80 -4.24
CA ALA A 8 -23.67 -8.49 -3.72
C ALA A 8 -24.32 -9.69 -3.02
N LEU A 9 -24.28 -10.88 -3.64
CA LEU A 9 -24.79 -12.10 -3.03
C LEU A 9 -24.03 -12.46 -1.75
N ALA A 10 -22.71 -12.34 -1.74
CA ALA A 10 -21.90 -12.57 -0.54
C ALA A 10 -22.26 -11.58 0.59
N ALA A 11 -22.50 -10.31 0.27
CA ALA A 11 -22.92 -9.31 1.23
C ALA A 11 -24.29 -9.63 1.84
N LEU A 12 -25.26 -10.04 1.01
CA LEU A 12 -26.60 -10.43 1.49
C LEU A 12 -26.53 -11.68 2.38
N LEU A 13 -25.80 -12.72 1.95
CA LEU A 13 -25.60 -13.94 2.74
C LEU A 13 -24.96 -13.64 4.10
N PHE A 14 -23.96 -12.75 4.13
CA PHE A 14 -23.32 -12.32 5.37
C PHE A 14 -24.26 -11.49 6.25
N PHE A 15 -24.97 -10.52 5.68
CA PHE A 15 -25.85 -9.64 6.43
C PHE A 15 -26.99 -10.44 7.10
N TYR A 16 -27.73 -11.25 6.34
CA TYR A 16 -28.82 -12.03 6.92
C TYR A 16 -28.32 -13.13 7.86
N GLY A 17 -27.28 -13.88 7.47
CA GLY A 17 -26.82 -15.02 8.25
C GLY A 17 -25.96 -14.68 9.47
N LYS A 18 -25.16 -13.60 9.43
CA LYS A 18 -24.20 -13.24 10.49
C LYS A 18 -24.55 -11.98 11.26
N VAL A 19 -25.23 -11.01 10.64
CA VAL A 19 -25.62 -9.76 11.32
C VAL A 19 -27.02 -9.88 11.89
N LEU A 20 -27.99 -10.32 11.08
CA LEU A 20 -29.39 -10.44 11.49
C LEU A 20 -29.75 -11.82 12.08
N CYS A 21 -28.83 -12.78 12.05
CA CYS A 21 -29.05 -14.16 12.50
C CYS A 21 -30.37 -14.77 11.96
N THR A 22 -30.75 -14.41 10.74
CA THR A 22 -31.99 -14.83 10.08
C THR A 22 -31.67 -15.88 9.03
N ASP A 23 -32.33 -17.03 9.09
CA ASP A 23 -32.18 -18.07 8.09
C ASP A 23 -33.04 -17.77 6.85
N LEU A 24 -32.40 -17.75 5.68
CA LEU A 24 -33.04 -17.54 4.38
C LEU A 24 -32.58 -18.65 3.41
N PRO A 25 -33.18 -19.85 3.48
CA PRO A 25 -32.74 -21.00 2.68
C PRO A 25 -32.69 -20.70 1.17
N TRP A 26 -33.67 -19.95 0.66
CA TRP A 26 -33.77 -19.55 -0.75
C TRP A 26 -32.59 -18.67 -1.22
N LEU A 27 -31.90 -17.97 -0.32
CA LEU A 27 -30.79 -17.08 -0.68
C LEU A 27 -29.56 -17.88 -1.13
N GLN A 28 -29.42 -19.13 -0.68
CA GLN A 28 -28.37 -20.04 -1.13
C GLN A 28 -28.66 -20.63 -2.52
N GLU A 29 -29.92 -20.59 -2.96
CA GLU A 29 -30.35 -21.10 -4.26
C GLU A 29 -30.06 -20.12 -5.40
N ILE A 30 -29.74 -18.86 -5.09
CA ILE A 30 -29.33 -17.88 -6.08
C ILE A 30 -28.04 -18.36 -6.77
N GLY A 31 -28.17 -18.69 -8.06
CA GLY A 31 -27.08 -19.19 -8.88
C GLY A 31 -25.92 -18.22 -8.95
N ARG A 32 -24.69 -18.72 -8.73
CA ARG A 32 -23.47 -17.92 -8.86
C ARG A 32 -23.00 -17.93 -10.32
N PRO A 33 -22.96 -16.76 -11.00
CA PRO A 33 -22.48 -16.72 -12.38
C PRO A 33 -21.03 -17.20 -12.46
N ARG A 34 -20.74 -18.04 -13.46
CA ARG A 34 -19.39 -18.57 -13.70
C ARG A 34 -18.50 -17.46 -14.26
N PRO A 35 -17.34 -17.18 -13.64
CA PRO A 35 -16.41 -16.21 -14.19
C PRO A 35 -15.79 -16.76 -15.46
N SER A 36 -15.74 -15.96 -16.53
CA SER A 36 -14.86 -16.27 -17.65
C SER A 36 -13.42 -16.04 -17.19
N ARG A 37 -12.56 -17.06 -17.35
CA ARG A 37 -11.13 -16.90 -17.11
C ARG A 37 -10.55 -16.07 -18.24
N ARG A 38 -10.23 -14.81 -17.98
CA ARG A 38 -9.37 -14.02 -18.88
C ARG A 38 -7.93 -14.47 -18.64
N LEU A 39 -7.22 -14.79 -19.71
CA LEU A 39 -5.77 -14.98 -19.62
C LEU A 39 -5.15 -13.64 -19.23
N PRO A 40 -4.22 -13.61 -18.26
CA PRO A 40 -3.49 -12.39 -17.95
C PRO A 40 -2.69 -11.97 -19.19
N VAL A 41 -2.95 -10.76 -19.69
CA VAL A 41 -2.10 -10.15 -20.71
C VAL A 41 -0.90 -9.59 -19.97
N VAL A 42 0.29 -10.12 -20.27
CA VAL A 42 1.55 -9.65 -19.70
C VAL A 42 2.26 -8.77 -20.71
N LEU A 43 2.95 -7.75 -20.21
CA LEU A 43 3.76 -6.87 -21.02
C LEU A 43 5.09 -7.55 -21.36
N THR A 44 5.54 -7.35 -22.59
CA THR A 44 6.91 -7.69 -23.00
C THR A 44 7.92 -6.74 -22.33
N PRO A 45 9.20 -7.15 -22.19
CA PRO A 45 10.24 -6.26 -21.65
C PRO A 45 10.33 -4.93 -22.39
N ASP A 46 10.19 -4.91 -23.72
CA ASP A 46 10.26 -3.68 -24.52
C ASP A 46 9.07 -2.75 -24.25
N GLU A 47 7.86 -3.30 -24.06
CA GLU A 47 6.69 -2.51 -23.65
C GLU A 47 6.90 -1.89 -22.26
N VAL A 48 7.45 -2.65 -21.32
CA VAL A 48 7.78 -2.14 -19.98
C VAL A 48 8.80 -1.01 -20.06
N VAL A 49 9.89 -1.19 -20.82
CA VAL A 49 10.91 -0.14 -21.00
C VAL A 49 10.31 1.13 -21.59
N ARG A 50 9.45 1.01 -22.60
CA ARG A 50 8.75 2.17 -23.18
C ARG A 50 7.85 2.87 -22.16
N ILE A 51 7.02 2.12 -21.44
CA ILE A 51 6.11 2.67 -20.43
C ILE A 51 6.89 3.40 -19.32
N LEU A 52 7.92 2.75 -18.77
CA LEU A 52 8.78 3.35 -17.73
C LEU A 52 9.55 4.58 -18.26
N GLY A 53 9.82 4.66 -19.56
CA GLY A 53 10.44 5.80 -20.21
C GLY A 53 9.57 7.05 -20.29
N PHE A 54 8.24 6.92 -20.24
CA PHE A 54 7.30 8.05 -20.19
C PHE A 54 7.03 8.56 -18.78
N LEU A 55 7.47 7.85 -17.75
CA LEU A 55 7.33 8.27 -16.36
C LEU A 55 8.51 9.13 -15.95
N GLU A 56 8.27 10.07 -15.03
CA GLU A 56 9.30 10.97 -14.52
C GLU A 56 9.36 10.93 -12.98
N GLY A 57 10.47 11.40 -12.44
CA GLY A 57 10.66 11.64 -11.00
C GLY A 57 10.30 10.44 -10.11
N GLU A 58 9.50 10.71 -9.08
CA GLU A 58 9.10 9.71 -8.09
C GLU A 58 8.19 8.61 -8.67
N HIS A 59 7.34 8.93 -9.65
CA HIS A 59 6.46 7.95 -10.29
C HIS A 59 7.25 6.92 -11.10
N ARG A 60 8.32 7.35 -11.79
CA ARG A 60 9.21 6.42 -12.49
C ARG A 60 9.90 5.46 -11.53
N LEU A 61 10.47 5.99 -10.45
CA LEU A 61 11.14 5.18 -9.42
C LEU A 61 10.16 4.20 -8.78
N PHE A 62 8.96 4.67 -8.47
CA PHE A 62 7.90 3.84 -7.90
C PHE A 62 7.52 2.70 -8.84
N ALA A 63 7.26 2.98 -10.12
CA ALA A 63 6.92 1.96 -11.11
C ALA A 63 8.07 0.96 -11.35
N GLN A 64 9.32 1.42 -11.39
CA GLN A 64 10.51 0.55 -11.45
C GLN A 64 10.61 -0.37 -10.24
N LEU A 65 10.32 0.14 -9.05
CA LEU A 65 10.31 -0.65 -7.81
C LEU A 65 9.24 -1.73 -7.86
N LEU A 66 8.02 -1.39 -8.27
CA LEU A 66 6.94 -2.37 -8.43
C LEU A 66 7.31 -3.46 -9.44
N TYR A 67 7.85 -3.06 -10.59
CA TYR A 67 8.28 -3.99 -11.62
C TYR A 67 9.40 -4.92 -11.15
N GLY A 68 10.45 -4.36 -10.52
CA GLY A 68 11.62 -5.11 -10.07
C GLY A 68 11.38 -6.05 -8.89
N THR A 69 10.34 -5.79 -8.08
CA THR A 69 10.05 -6.56 -6.86
C THR A 69 8.77 -7.40 -6.95
N GLY A 70 7.89 -7.10 -7.90
CA GLY A 70 6.58 -7.74 -8.04
C GLY A 70 5.61 -7.44 -6.89
N MET A 71 5.86 -6.41 -6.08
CA MET A 71 4.94 -6.00 -5.01
C MET A 71 3.69 -5.32 -5.57
N ARG A 72 2.61 -5.32 -4.78
CA ARG A 72 1.38 -4.61 -5.14
C ARG A 72 1.59 -3.11 -4.98
N ILE A 73 0.82 -2.32 -5.72
CA ILE A 73 0.82 -0.84 -5.60
C ILE A 73 0.62 -0.42 -4.14
N SER A 74 -0.39 -0.99 -3.46
CA SER A 74 -0.66 -0.68 -2.05
C SER A 74 0.52 -1.00 -1.12
N GLU A 75 1.23 -2.11 -1.37
CA GLU A 75 2.40 -2.51 -0.59
C GLU A 75 3.55 -1.52 -0.80
N GLY A 76 3.78 -1.10 -2.05
CA GLY A 76 4.81 -0.10 -2.38
C GLY A 76 4.50 1.28 -1.80
N LEU A 77 3.25 1.74 -1.91
CA LEU A 77 2.84 3.04 -1.35
C LEU A 77 2.99 3.05 0.18
N GLN A 78 2.73 1.92 0.84
CA GLN A 78 2.79 1.81 2.29
C GLN A 78 4.20 1.54 2.84
N LEU A 79 5.23 1.46 2.00
CA LEU A 79 6.60 1.25 2.44
C LEU A 79 7.03 2.36 3.42
N ARG A 80 7.55 1.93 4.57
CA ARG A 80 8.20 2.82 5.54
C ARG A 80 9.70 2.79 5.35
N VAL A 81 10.38 3.82 5.85
CA VAL A 81 11.85 3.90 5.75
C VAL A 81 12.54 2.67 6.33
N LYS A 82 12.07 2.18 7.48
CA LYS A 82 12.62 0.99 8.16
C LYS A 82 12.46 -0.31 7.38
N ASP A 83 11.59 -0.33 6.37
CA ASP A 83 11.32 -1.53 5.59
C ASP A 83 12.35 -1.70 4.46
N LEU A 84 13.18 -0.68 4.19
CA LEU A 84 14.30 -0.74 3.25
C LEU A 84 15.60 -1.03 3.99
N ASP A 85 16.17 -2.21 3.76
CA ASP A 85 17.49 -2.61 4.25
C ASP A 85 18.47 -2.60 3.08
N PHE A 86 19.25 -1.53 2.97
CA PHE A 86 20.26 -1.38 1.92
C PHE A 86 21.52 -2.20 2.17
N ASP A 87 21.78 -2.59 3.42
CA ASP A 87 22.98 -3.35 3.78
C ASP A 87 22.80 -4.82 3.39
N HIS A 88 21.59 -5.35 3.56
CA HIS A 88 21.21 -6.70 3.16
C HIS A 88 20.47 -6.77 1.81
N GLY A 89 20.33 -5.65 1.10
CA GLY A 89 19.65 -5.58 -0.20
C GLY A 89 18.22 -6.14 -0.15
N THR A 90 17.47 -5.84 0.92
CA THR A 90 16.16 -6.44 1.20
C THR A 90 15.08 -5.39 1.47
N ILE A 91 13.85 -5.67 1.04
CA ILE A 91 12.66 -4.90 1.36
C ILE A 91 11.70 -5.78 2.16
N ILE A 92 11.25 -5.30 3.32
CA ILE A 92 10.27 -6.02 4.15
C ILE A 92 8.87 -5.49 3.85
N VAL A 93 8.08 -6.26 3.10
CA VAL A 93 6.66 -5.95 2.90
C VAL A 93 5.89 -6.44 4.12
N ARG A 94 5.39 -5.48 4.91
CA ARG A 94 4.54 -5.72 6.08
C ARG A 94 3.12 -6.03 5.65
N GLU A 95 2.45 -6.91 6.39
CA GLU A 95 0.99 -7.17 6.22
C GLU A 95 0.60 -7.62 4.79
N GLY A 96 1.42 -8.48 4.18
CA GLY A 96 1.06 -9.15 2.93
C GLY A 96 -0.19 -10.02 3.07
N LYS A 97 -0.59 -10.70 1.97
CA LYS A 97 -1.77 -11.58 1.95
C LYS A 97 -1.73 -12.59 3.11
N GLY A 98 -2.72 -12.52 4.01
CA GLY A 98 -2.79 -13.38 5.20
C GLY A 98 -2.06 -12.86 6.43
N SER A 99 -1.76 -11.55 6.47
CA SER A 99 -1.10 -10.86 7.60
C SER A 99 0.30 -11.40 7.91
N LYS A 100 1.02 -11.82 6.87
CA LYS A 100 2.41 -12.29 6.98
C LYS A 100 3.35 -11.32 6.30
N ASP A 101 4.44 -11.02 7.00
CA ASP A 101 5.55 -10.26 6.44
C ASP A 101 6.32 -11.13 5.44
N ARG A 102 6.84 -10.50 4.38
CA ARG A 102 7.74 -11.17 3.44
C ARG A 102 8.91 -10.27 3.07
N ALA A 103 10.08 -10.90 2.91
CA ALA A 103 11.26 -10.25 2.37
C ALA A 103 11.23 -10.32 0.83
N LEU A 104 11.50 -9.20 0.19
CA LEU A 104 11.71 -9.08 -1.25
C LEU A 104 13.15 -8.59 -1.49
N MET A 105 13.73 -8.97 -2.61
CA MET A 105 15.04 -8.46 -3.02
C MET A 105 14.91 -6.98 -3.41
N LEU A 106 15.77 -6.12 -2.85
CA LEU A 106 15.92 -4.73 -3.27
C LEU A 106 16.77 -4.72 -4.56
N PRO A 107 16.25 -4.24 -5.70
CA PRO A 107 17.04 -4.17 -6.92
C PRO A 107 18.22 -3.20 -6.76
N GLU A 108 19.45 -3.70 -6.86
CA GLU A 108 20.68 -2.92 -6.63
C GLU A 108 20.74 -1.66 -7.50
N SER A 109 20.27 -1.77 -8.75
CA SER A 109 20.18 -0.65 -9.70
C SER A 109 19.29 0.51 -9.22
N LEU A 110 18.34 0.25 -8.31
CA LEU A 110 17.45 1.27 -7.73
C LEU A 110 17.97 1.82 -6.41
N ALA A 111 19.00 1.24 -5.80
CA ALA A 111 19.49 1.65 -4.49
C ALA A 111 19.91 3.14 -4.45
N PRO A 112 20.65 3.70 -5.43
CA PRO A 112 20.99 5.12 -5.43
C PRO A 112 19.75 6.02 -5.48
N SER A 113 18.82 5.74 -6.41
CA SER A 113 17.58 6.50 -6.57
C SER A 113 16.66 6.41 -5.35
N LEU A 114 16.63 5.26 -4.67
CA LEU A 114 15.90 5.10 -3.41
C LEU A 114 16.55 5.91 -2.27
N ARG A 115 17.88 6.00 -2.19
CA ARG A 115 18.57 6.85 -1.21
C ARG A 115 18.28 8.34 -1.44
N GLU A 116 18.22 8.77 -2.70
CA GLU A 116 17.78 10.13 -3.06
C GLU A 116 16.32 10.36 -2.68
N GLN A 117 15.43 9.40 -2.95
CA GLN A 117 14.03 9.46 -2.52
C GLN A 117 13.90 9.59 -1.00
N LEU A 118 14.69 8.82 -0.24
CA LEU A 118 14.72 8.92 1.21
C LEU A 118 15.21 10.28 1.69
N SER A 119 16.17 10.90 0.98
CA SER A 119 16.61 12.27 1.28
C SER A 119 15.48 13.28 1.08
N ARG A 120 14.68 13.15 0.01
CA ARG A 120 13.49 13.97 -0.22
C ARG A 120 12.42 13.74 0.86
N ALA A 121 12.14 12.49 1.20
CA ALA A 121 11.22 12.16 2.28
C ALA A 121 11.71 12.70 3.63
N ARG A 122 13.02 12.71 3.88
CA ARG A 122 13.62 13.25 5.11
C ARG A 122 13.40 14.76 5.22
N ALA A 123 13.49 15.51 4.12
CA ALA A 123 13.14 16.92 4.10
C ALA A 123 11.68 17.17 4.53
N TRP A 124 10.73 16.37 4.02
CA TRP A 124 9.34 16.46 4.46
C TRP A 124 9.16 16.12 5.94
N TRP A 125 9.81 15.07 6.42
CA TRP A 125 9.76 14.68 7.82
C TRP A 125 10.31 15.78 8.73
N LEU A 126 11.45 16.39 8.40
CA LEU A 126 12.04 17.50 9.16
C LEU A 126 11.13 18.73 9.18
N LYS A 127 10.51 19.06 8.04
CA LYS A 127 9.52 20.15 7.97
C LYS A 127 8.32 19.88 8.87
N ASP A 128 7.78 18.68 8.83
CA ASP A 128 6.65 18.28 9.68
C ASP A 128 7.01 18.33 11.17
N GLN A 129 8.24 17.97 11.55
CA GLN A 129 8.72 18.08 12.93
C GLN A 129 8.84 19.55 13.38
N ALA A 130 9.40 20.41 12.53
CA ALA A 130 9.56 21.84 12.84
C ALA A 130 8.21 22.55 13.00
N GLU A 131 7.19 22.12 12.24
CA GLU A 131 5.81 22.63 12.35
C GLU A 131 4.99 21.96 13.47
N GLY A 132 5.58 21.05 14.26
CA GLY A 132 4.90 20.37 15.36
C GLY A 132 3.74 19.46 14.92
N ARG A 133 3.81 18.86 13.73
CA ARG A 133 2.75 17.98 13.18
C ARG A 133 2.68 16.65 13.94
N SER A 134 1.50 16.02 13.93
CA SER A 134 1.16 14.77 14.64
C SER A 134 1.83 13.49 14.12
N GLY A 135 2.94 13.60 13.38
CA GLY A 135 3.59 12.44 12.74
C GLY A 135 2.73 11.79 11.66
N VAL A 136 3.02 10.53 11.35
CA VAL A 136 2.27 9.72 10.36
C VAL A 136 1.34 8.72 11.05
N ALA A 137 0.25 8.32 10.38
CA ALA A 137 -0.65 7.26 10.86
C ALA A 137 0.09 5.94 11.09
N LEU A 138 -0.27 5.23 12.15
CA LEU A 138 0.15 3.86 12.41
C LEU A 138 -1.07 2.94 12.49
N PRO A 139 -0.91 1.62 12.32
CA PRO A 139 -2.00 0.67 12.58
C PRO A 139 -2.51 0.83 14.03
N ASP A 140 -3.82 0.84 14.26
CA ASP A 140 -4.47 1.23 15.52
C ASP A 140 -3.84 0.59 16.78
N ALA A 141 -3.57 -0.72 16.73
CA ALA A 141 -2.97 -1.45 17.85
C ALA A 141 -1.55 -0.96 18.17
N LEU A 142 -0.80 -0.58 17.13
CA LEU A 142 0.56 -0.08 17.24
C LEU A 142 0.59 1.38 17.70
N GLU A 143 -0.30 2.24 17.19
CA GLU A 143 -0.40 3.64 17.61
C GLU A 143 -0.70 3.73 19.12
N ARG A 144 -1.59 2.86 19.62
CA ARG A 144 -1.90 2.77 21.05
C ARG A 144 -0.72 2.30 21.90
N LYS A 145 0.03 1.30 21.42
CA LYS A 145 1.16 0.71 22.14
C LYS A 145 2.40 1.62 22.12
N TYR A 146 2.61 2.33 21.02
CA TYR A 146 3.76 3.20 20.78
C TYR A 146 3.33 4.57 20.23
N PRO A 147 2.74 5.44 21.06
CA PRO A 147 2.12 6.70 20.60
C PRO A 147 3.10 7.68 19.93
N ARG A 148 4.40 7.56 20.21
CA ARG A 148 5.43 8.42 19.59
C ARG A 148 6.05 7.83 18.33
N ALA A 149 5.75 6.58 17.98
CA ALA A 149 6.41 5.91 16.86
C ALA A 149 6.15 6.62 15.52
N GLY A 150 4.95 7.20 15.34
CA GLY A 150 4.59 7.96 14.13
C GLY A 150 5.40 9.24 13.93
N HIS A 151 6.07 9.75 14.97
CA HIS A 151 6.99 10.88 14.86
C HIS A 151 8.40 10.47 14.46
N SER A 152 8.76 9.20 14.57
CA SER A 152 10.12 8.76 14.31
C SER A 152 10.36 8.49 12.83
N TRP A 153 11.57 8.81 12.38
CA TRP A 153 12.01 8.62 10.99
C TRP A 153 11.79 7.20 10.43
N PRO A 154 12.09 6.11 11.16
CA PRO A 154 11.90 4.76 10.64
C PRO A 154 10.46 4.45 10.20
N TRP A 155 9.47 5.12 10.80
CA TRP A 155 8.06 4.94 10.47
C TRP A 155 7.55 5.90 9.39
N PHE A 156 8.36 6.84 8.92
CA PHE A 156 7.94 7.76 7.86
C PHE A 156 7.78 7.03 6.53
N TRP A 157 7.00 7.61 5.61
CA TRP A 157 6.73 7.03 4.29
C TRP A 157 7.94 7.22 3.35
N VAL A 158 8.27 6.19 2.57
CA VAL A 158 9.27 6.31 1.49
C VAL A 158 8.76 7.23 0.39
N PHE A 159 7.50 7.06 0.01
CA PHE A 159 6.79 7.89 -0.96
C PHE A 159 5.71 8.70 -0.24
N ALA A 160 6.12 9.79 0.41
CA ALA A 160 5.22 10.66 1.15
C ALA A 160 4.48 11.62 0.21
N GLN A 161 3.20 11.89 0.45
CA GLN A 161 2.46 12.93 -0.28
C GLN A 161 3.05 14.32 0.01
N HIS A 162 2.94 15.24 -0.96
CA HIS A 162 3.41 16.62 -0.83
C HIS A 162 2.53 17.47 0.11
N THR A 163 1.24 17.15 0.20
CA THR A 163 0.25 17.84 1.04
C THR A 163 -0.07 17.05 2.31
N HIS A 164 -0.76 17.64 3.28
CA HIS A 164 -1.33 16.90 4.42
C HIS A 164 -2.75 16.44 4.09
N SER A 165 -3.19 15.37 4.72
CA SER A 165 -4.57 14.90 4.65
C SER A 165 -5.16 14.78 6.05
N THR A 166 -6.47 15.04 6.13
CA THR A 166 -7.22 14.88 7.37
C THR A 166 -7.71 13.44 7.44
N ASP A 167 -7.34 12.73 8.51
CA ASP A 167 -7.90 11.40 8.78
C ASP A 167 -9.40 11.55 9.08
N PRO A 168 -10.30 10.94 8.29
CA PRO A 168 -11.74 11.08 8.47
C PRO A 168 -12.26 10.43 9.76
N ARG A 169 -11.50 9.53 10.40
CA ARG A 169 -11.88 8.86 11.65
C ARG A 169 -11.44 9.64 12.88
N SER A 170 -10.19 10.12 12.88
CA SER A 170 -9.62 10.82 14.04
C SER A 170 -9.65 12.35 13.95
N GLY A 171 -9.91 12.91 12.76
CA GLY A 171 -9.83 14.36 12.50
C GLY A 171 -8.39 14.91 12.50
N VAL A 172 -7.38 14.06 12.71
CA VAL A 172 -5.98 14.48 12.81
C VAL A 172 -5.43 14.77 11.41
N VAL A 173 -4.88 15.97 11.23
CA VAL A 173 -4.15 16.36 10.03
C VAL A 173 -2.73 15.81 10.10
N ARG A 174 -2.38 14.93 9.15
CA ARG A 174 -1.09 14.27 9.09
C ARG A 174 -0.65 13.99 7.66
N ARG A 175 0.64 13.67 7.48
CA ARG A 175 1.15 13.28 6.17
C ARG A 175 0.91 11.80 5.92
N HIS A 176 0.43 11.51 4.72
CA HIS A 176 0.16 10.16 4.24
C HIS A 176 1.23 9.68 3.24
N HIS A 177 1.09 8.47 2.74
CA HIS A 177 1.79 8.09 1.52
C HIS A 177 1.13 8.74 0.30
N MET A 178 1.85 8.75 -0.83
CA MET A 178 1.34 9.18 -2.14
C MET A 178 0.04 8.44 -2.51
N TYR A 179 -0.86 9.10 -3.24
CA TYR A 179 -2.10 8.47 -3.72
C TYR A 179 -1.83 7.54 -4.91
N ASP A 180 -2.73 6.57 -5.09
CA ASP A 180 -2.87 5.78 -6.32
C ASP A 180 -3.61 6.61 -7.38
#